data_AF-A0A1I6SQU4-F1
#
_entry.id   AF-A0A1I6SQU4-F1
#
_cell.length_a   1.000
_cell.length_b   1.000
_cell.length_c   1.000
_cell.angle_alpha   90.00
_cell.angle_beta   90.00
_cell.angle_gamma   90.00
#
_symmetry.space_group_name_H-M   'P 1'
#
loop_
_entity.id
_entity.type
_entity.pdbx_description
1 polymer ?
#
loop_
_entity_poly.entity_id
_entity_poly.type
_entity_poly.pdbx_seq_one_letter_code
_entity_poly.pdbx_strand_id
1 'polypeptide(L)'
;MTLHEAIIQVLAQDNSSLSPSQIADALNKNNWYVKKDGSSIKSNQIGARVTNYPHLFIKEGSLIGLKSKTGVQKINPIQKSKTSISAISSNSNLALKVLMNEKNFKPASTIDTLVSDEPGLYCIRIANINAFNTPFNKVLTERNHNIVYIGIASQSLKKRFLGQELRAKGHGTFFRSIGAVLGYTPPKGSLADKKNQNNYKFSAKDEHHIISWINNNLIVNWVPLNGDLNSIENELIKQHLPLLNIAGNPLALSELSELRNYCKRIARG
;
A
#
# COMPACT_ATOMS: atom_id res chain seq x y z
N MET A 1 -8.72 -13.93 -11.83
CA MET A 1 -7.44 -13.32 -12.25
C MET A 1 -7.72 -12.10 -13.11
N THR A 2 -7.03 -10.98 -12.90
CA THR A 2 -7.09 -9.79 -13.74
C THR A 2 -6.23 -9.97 -15.00
N LEU A 3 -6.40 -9.09 -15.99
CA LEU A 3 -5.58 -9.15 -17.21
C LEU A 3 -4.09 -8.91 -16.92
N HIS A 4 -3.73 -7.99 -16.01
CA HIS A 4 -2.32 -7.73 -15.70
C HIS A 4 -1.69 -8.89 -14.92
N GLU A 5 -2.41 -9.54 -14.00
CA GLU A 5 -1.94 -10.75 -13.30
C GLU A 5 -1.67 -11.88 -14.30
N ALA A 6 -2.55 -12.05 -15.28
CA ALA A 6 -2.39 -13.06 -16.32
C ALA A 6 -1.18 -12.79 -17.22
N ILE A 7 -0.93 -11.53 -17.58
CA ILE A 7 0.26 -11.11 -18.34
C ILE A 7 1.54 -11.40 -17.55
N ILE A 8 1.55 -11.13 -16.23
CA ILE A 8 2.70 -11.46 -15.37
C ILE A 8 2.96 -12.96 -15.40
N GLN A 9 1.90 -13.77 -15.29
CA GLN A 9 2.02 -15.23 -15.31
C GLN A 9 2.62 -15.76 -16.61
N VAL A 10 2.21 -15.21 -17.77
CA VAL A 10 2.80 -15.56 -19.08
C VAL A 10 4.28 -15.21 -19.13
N LEU A 11 4.63 -13.97 -18.78
CA LEU A 11 6.02 -13.50 -18.85
C LEU A 11 6.95 -14.20 -17.82
N ALA A 12 6.39 -14.68 -16.71
CA ALA A 12 7.14 -15.42 -15.68
C ALA A 12 7.46 -16.86 -16.11
N GLN A 13 6.68 -17.48 -16.99
CA GLN A 13 6.94 -18.85 -17.47
C GLN A 13 8.10 -18.91 -18.45
N ASP A 14 8.15 -17.96 -19.39
CA ASP A 14 9.16 -17.99 -20.46
C ASP A 14 10.46 -17.25 -20.08
N ASN A 15 10.48 -16.57 -18.93
CA ASN A 15 11.63 -15.78 -18.44
C ASN A 15 12.18 -14.83 -19.54
N SER A 16 11.31 -14.39 -20.45
CA SER A 16 11.62 -13.74 -21.72
C SER A 16 10.67 -12.57 -21.97
N SER A 17 11.17 -11.54 -22.67
CA SER A 17 10.32 -10.47 -23.18
C SER A 17 9.54 -10.96 -24.41
N LEU A 18 8.22 -10.78 -24.42
CA LEU A 18 7.32 -11.25 -25.47
C LEU A 18 6.60 -10.08 -26.15
N SER A 19 6.20 -10.26 -27.41
CA SER A 19 5.38 -9.27 -28.10
C SER A 19 3.94 -9.25 -27.54
N PRO A 20 3.20 -8.14 -27.71
CA PRO A 20 1.79 -8.08 -27.34
C PRO A 20 0.92 -9.16 -28.00
N SER A 21 1.26 -9.62 -29.21
CA SER A 21 0.52 -10.70 -29.87
C SER A 21 0.82 -12.05 -29.22
N GLN A 22 2.09 -12.36 -28.96
CA GLN A 22 2.50 -13.60 -28.31
C GLN A 22 1.86 -13.76 -26.92
N ILE A 23 1.78 -12.66 -26.16
CA ILE A 23 1.10 -12.66 -24.86
C ILE A 23 -0.40 -12.91 -25.01
N ALA A 24 -1.06 -12.26 -25.98
CA ALA A 24 -2.48 -12.47 -26.23
C ALA A 24 -2.77 -13.93 -26.63
N ASP A 25 -1.95 -14.50 -27.52
CA ASP A 25 -2.08 -15.87 -27.99
C ASP A 25 -1.88 -16.88 -26.85
N ALA A 26 -0.86 -16.68 -26.01
CA ALA A 26 -0.62 -17.51 -24.83
C ALA A 26 -1.80 -17.46 -23.84
N LEU A 27 -2.35 -16.28 -23.58
CA LEU A 27 -3.50 -16.11 -22.69
C LEU A 27 -4.77 -16.77 -23.23
N ASN A 28 -5.06 -16.58 -24.52
CA ASN A 28 -6.22 -17.19 -25.18
C ASN A 28 -6.08 -18.73 -25.25
N LYS A 29 -4.87 -19.25 -25.50
CA LYS A 29 -4.59 -20.69 -25.54
C LYS A 29 -4.75 -21.36 -24.17
N ASN A 30 -4.28 -20.71 -23.11
CA ASN A 30 -4.26 -21.28 -21.77
C ASN A 30 -5.51 -20.95 -20.92
N ASN A 31 -6.44 -20.14 -21.44
CA ASN A 31 -7.67 -19.70 -20.75
C ASN A 31 -7.45 -19.07 -19.37
N TRP A 32 -6.28 -18.49 -19.14
CA TRP A 32 -5.91 -17.87 -17.86
C TRP A 32 -6.66 -16.57 -17.57
N TYR A 33 -7.10 -15.87 -18.61
CA TYR A 33 -7.99 -14.74 -18.50
C TYR A 33 -9.07 -14.85 -19.57
N VAL A 34 -10.32 -14.72 -19.18
CA VAL A 34 -11.47 -14.72 -20.10
C VAL A 34 -12.18 -13.39 -19.98
N LYS A 35 -12.43 -12.74 -21.12
CA LYS A 35 -13.18 -11.48 -21.15
C LYS A 35 -14.62 -11.72 -20.70
N LYS A 36 -15.26 -10.70 -20.12
CA LYS A 36 -16.67 -10.77 -19.71
C LYS A 36 -17.62 -11.09 -20.88
N ASP A 37 -17.26 -10.66 -22.09
CA ASP A 37 -18.01 -10.91 -23.34
C ASP A 37 -17.63 -12.24 -24.03
N GLY A 38 -16.75 -13.05 -23.43
CA GLY A 38 -16.30 -14.35 -23.96
C GLY A 38 -15.40 -14.27 -25.20
N SER A 39 -15.15 -13.07 -25.75
CA SER A 39 -14.31 -12.92 -26.93
C SER A 39 -12.81 -13.01 -26.61
N SER A 40 -12.00 -13.28 -27.62
CA SER A 40 -10.56 -13.40 -27.49
C SER A 40 -9.88 -12.07 -27.13
N ILE A 41 -8.81 -12.16 -26.35
CA ILE A 41 -7.94 -11.03 -26.01
C ILE A 41 -7.13 -10.64 -27.25
N LYS A 42 -7.04 -9.34 -27.55
CA LYS A 42 -6.28 -8.80 -28.68
C LYS A 42 -4.97 -8.15 -28.24
N SER A 43 -3.96 -8.13 -29.12
CA SER A 43 -2.63 -7.56 -28.86
C SER A 43 -2.66 -6.09 -28.41
N ASN A 44 -3.55 -5.27 -28.98
CA ASN A 44 -3.72 -3.88 -28.59
C ASN A 44 -4.23 -3.73 -27.15
N GLN A 45 -5.01 -4.68 -26.63
CA GLN A 45 -5.48 -4.69 -25.25
C GLN A 45 -4.35 -5.02 -24.27
N ILE A 46 -3.41 -5.89 -24.68
CA ILE A 46 -2.18 -6.14 -23.93
C ILE A 46 -1.34 -4.87 -23.89
N GLY A 47 -1.10 -4.22 -25.03
CA GLY A 47 -0.34 -2.98 -25.10
C GLY A 47 -0.95 -1.88 -24.23
N ALA A 48 -2.25 -1.64 -24.35
CA ALA A 48 -2.97 -0.66 -23.55
C ALA A 48 -2.92 -1.00 -22.05
N ARG A 49 -3.04 -2.29 -21.69
CA ARG A 49 -2.90 -2.73 -20.30
C ARG A 49 -1.50 -2.44 -19.80
N VAL A 50 -0.46 -2.89 -20.50
CA VAL A 50 0.95 -2.72 -20.11
C VAL A 50 1.32 -1.26 -19.88
N THR A 51 0.89 -0.35 -20.76
CA THR A 51 1.14 1.10 -20.62
C THR A 51 0.58 1.67 -19.31
N ASN A 52 -0.51 1.12 -18.79
CA ASN A 52 -1.10 1.55 -17.51
C ASN A 52 -0.35 1.02 -16.29
N TYR A 53 0.58 0.07 -16.45
CA TYR A 53 1.35 -0.53 -15.36
C TYR A 53 2.87 -0.43 -15.63
N PRO A 54 3.43 0.79 -15.78
CA PRO A 54 4.86 1.00 -16.06
C PRO A 54 5.77 0.58 -14.91
N HIS A 55 5.21 0.27 -13.73
CA HIS A 55 5.94 -0.28 -12.61
C HIS A 55 6.12 -1.80 -12.72
N LEU A 56 5.16 -2.51 -13.34
CA LEU A 56 5.19 -3.98 -13.55
C LEU A 56 5.97 -4.39 -14.79
N PHE A 57 5.78 -3.64 -15.87
CA PHE A 57 6.26 -4.00 -17.19
C PHE A 57 7.32 -3.03 -17.68
N ILE A 58 8.25 -3.54 -18.47
CA ILE A 58 9.15 -2.75 -19.30
C ILE A 58 8.81 -3.01 -20.77
N LYS A 59 8.83 -1.96 -21.58
CA LYS A 59 8.63 -2.07 -23.02
C LYS A 59 9.92 -1.65 -23.72
N GLU A 60 10.58 -2.61 -24.36
CA GLU A 60 11.79 -2.40 -25.15
C GLU A 60 11.45 -2.66 -26.62
N GLY A 61 11.26 -1.59 -27.38
CA GLY A 61 10.77 -1.69 -28.76
C GLY A 61 9.37 -2.30 -28.84
N SER A 62 9.24 -3.43 -29.55
CA SER A 62 8.00 -4.18 -29.72
C SER A 62 7.77 -5.25 -28.65
N LEU A 63 8.71 -5.44 -27.73
CA LEU A 63 8.66 -6.48 -26.71
C LEU A 63 8.26 -5.92 -25.35
N ILE A 64 7.56 -6.76 -24.58
CA ILE A 64 7.12 -6.51 -23.21
C ILE A 64 7.85 -7.51 -22.33
N GLY A 65 8.64 -7.01 -21.39
CA GLY A 65 9.24 -7.79 -20.32
C GLY A 65 8.65 -7.41 -18.97
N LEU A 66 8.95 -8.21 -17.95
CA LEU A 66 8.73 -7.78 -16.57
C LEU A 66 9.94 -6.99 -16.08
N LYS A 67 9.71 -5.91 -15.31
CA LYS A 67 10.81 -5.15 -14.68
C LYS A 67 11.60 -5.95 -13.65
N SER A 68 11.05 -7.06 -13.18
CA SER A 68 11.74 -8.15 -12.49
C SER A 68 10.94 -9.43 -12.68
N LYS A 69 11.41 -10.59 -12.21
CA LYS A 69 10.68 -11.87 -12.31
C LYS A 69 9.23 -11.84 -11.77
N THR A 70 8.83 -10.77 -11.08
CA THR A 70 7.52 -10.49 -10.49
C THR A 70 6.94 -9.10 -10.83
N GLY A 71 7.66 -8.25 -11.59
CA GLY A 71 7.21 -6.91 -11.97
C GLY A 71 7.59 -5.78 -10.99
N VAL A 72 8.68 -5.91 -10.25
CA VAL A 72 9.15 -4.86 -9.31
C VAL A 72 10.65 -4.66 -9.43
N GLN A 73 11.08 -3.42 -9.67
CA GLN A 73 12.50 -3.06 -9.61
C GLN A 73 13.10 -3.51 -8.27
N LYS A 74 14.19 -4.29 -8.32
CA LYS A 74 15.13 -4.35 -7.19
C LYS A 74 15.61 -2.93 -6.95
N ILE A 75 15.20 -2.34 -5.83
CA ILE A 75 15.80 -1.11 -5.37
C ILE A 75 17.17 -1.52 -4.85
N ASN A 76 18.23 -1.28 -5.64
CA ASN A 76 19.56 -1.16 -5.03
C ASN A 76 19.39 -0.10 -3.94
N PRO A 77 19.77 -0.38 -2.68
CA PRO A 77 19.56 0.57 -1.59
C PRO A 77 20.06 1.93 -2.08
N ILE A 78 19.13 2.88 -2.20
CA ILE A 78 19.46 4.24 -2.62
C ILE A 78 20.61 4.63 -1.71
N GLN A 79 21.79 4.83 -2.31
CA GLN A 79 22.93 5.39 -1.60
C GLN A 79 22.38 6.59 -0.84
N LYS A 80 22.50 6.57 0.49
CA LYS A 80 22.08 7.64 1.39
C LYS A 80 22.46 8.97 0.73
N SER A 81 21.53 9.62 0.03
CA SER A 81 21.81 10.95 -0.48
C SER A 81 21.90 11.80 0.76
N LYS A 82 23.09 12.33 1.03
CA LYS A 82 23.40 13.11 2.22
C LYS A 82 22.64 14.46 2.27
N THR A 83 21.65 14.66 1.41
CA THR A 83 21.30 16.01 0.92
C THR A 83 19.92 16.53 1.36
N SER A 84 19.14 15.84 2.21
CA SER A 84 17.92 16.44 2.81
C SER A 84 17.85 16.40 4.34
N ILE A 85 18.51 15.44 4.99
CA ILE A 85 18.49 15.31 6.47
C ILE A 85 19.27 16.45 7.16
N SER A 86 20.11 17.20 6.44
CA SER A 86 20.97 18.25 7.02
C SER A 86 20.21 19.46 7.58
N ALA A 87 18.93 19.66 7.22
CA ALA A 87 18.09 20.75 7.72
C ALA A 87 17.23 20.34 8.94
N ILE A 88 17.26 19.07 9.33
CA ILE A 88 16.47 18.55 10.46
C ILE A 88 17.22 18.84 11.75
N SER A 89 16.54 19.45 12.73
CA SER A 89 17.14 19.72 14.05
C SER A 89 17.69 18.43 14.68
N SER A 90 18.72 18.56 15.53
CA SER A 90 19.35 17.42 16.22
C SER A 90 18.32 16.55 16.96
N ASN A 91 17.33 17.17 17.60
CA ASN A 91 16.23 16.50 18.28
C ASN A 91 15.32 15.73 17.32
N SER A 92 14.98 16.31 16.16
CA SER A 92 14.18 15.63 15.16
C SER A 92 14.92 14.44 14.53
N ASN A 93 16.24 14.55 14.30
CA ASN A 93 17.04 13.43 13.78
C ASN A 93 17.09 12.25 14.77
N LEU A 94 17.23 12.54 16.07
CA LEU A 94 17.15 11.52 17.10
C LEU A 94 15.76 10.86 17.12
N ALA A 95 14.68 11.65 17.08
CA ALA A 95 13.32 11.14 17.03
C ALA A 95 13.10 10.21 15.82
N LEU A 96 13.64 10.53 14.65
CA LEU A 96 13.58 9.69 13.46
C LEU A 96 14.32 8.37 13.63
N LYS A 97 15.52 8.39 14.22
CA LYS A 97 16.26 7.16 14.54
C LYS A 97 15.48 6.28 15.52
N VAL A 98 14.85 6.89 16.52
CA VAL A 98 14.00 6.19 17.50
C VAL A 98 12.77 5.59 16.81
N LEU A 99 12.10 6.34 15.94
CA LEU A 99 10.92 5.90 15.19
C LEU A 99 11.22 4.66 14.32
N MET A 100 12.37 4.66 13.65
CA MET A 100 12.72 3.62 12.67
C MET A 100 13.47 2.43 13.27
N ASN A 101 13.92 2.51 14.52
CA ASN A 101 14.61 1.41 15.21
C ASN A 101 13.64 0.25 15.50
N GLU A 102 13.94 -0.92 14.94
CA GLU A 102 13.09 -2.11 15.00
C GLU A 102 12.84 -2.60 16.43
N LYS A 103 13.78 -2.38 17.35
CA LYS A 103 13.65 -2.76 18.77
C LYS A 103 12.56 -1.98 19.52
N ASN A 104 12.15 -0.83 18.98
CA ASN A 104 11.14 0.02 19.61
C ASN A 104 9.71 -0.32 19.19
N PHE A 105 9.54 -1.17 18.17
CA PHE A 105 8.21 -1.57 17.72
C PHE A 105 7.55 -2.49 18.74
N LYS A 106 6.28 -2.23 19.03
CA LYS A 106 5.44 -2.99 19.97
C LYS A 106 4.27 -3.62 19.21
N PRO A 107 3.77 -4.79 19.63
CA PRO A 107 2.54 -5.33 19.07
C PRO A 107 1.40 -4.31 19.14
N ALA A 108 0.64 -4.16 18.07
CA ALA A 108 -0.47 -3.19 18.03
C ALA A 108 -1.52 -3.48 19.12
N SER A 109 -1.62 -4.71 19.60
CA SER A 109 -2.52 -5.12 20.68
C SER A 109 -2.17 -4.56 22.07
N THR A 110 -0.95 -4.08 22.31
CA THR A 110 -0.45 -3.77 23.67
C THR A 110 -0.31 -2.26 23.95
N ILE A 111 -0.76 -1.39 23.04
CA ILE A 111 -0.37 0.03 23.05
C ILE A 111 -1.46 0.99 23.55
N ASP A 112 -2.68 0.54 23.79
CA ASP A 112 -3.84 1.41 24.04
C ASP A 112 -3.66 2.37 25.23
N THR A 113 -2.91 1.93 26.25
CA THR A 113 -2.59 2.73 27.44
C THR A 113 -1.26 3.48 27.36
N LEU A 114 -0.47 3.23 26.30
CA LEU A 114 0.89 3.75 26.15
C LEU A 114 0.97 4.99 25.24
N VAL A 115 0.02 5.16 24.32
CA VAL A 115 0.05 6.26 23.35
C VAL A 115 -0.36 7.57 24.02
N SER A 116 0.53 8.56 24.02
CA SER A 116 0.30 9.89 24.59
C SER A 116 -0.64 10.74 23.72
N ASP A 117 -1.27 11.72 24.36
CA ASP A 117 -2.19 12.67 23.73
C ASP A 117 -1.46 13.92 23.25
N GLU A 118 -0.47 13.73 22.37
CA GLU A 118 0.42 14.80 21.88
C GLU A 118 0.68 14.65 20.37
N PRO A 119 1.13 15.70 19.68
CA PRO A 119 1.55 15.60 18.29
C PRO A 119 2.74 14.64 18.10
N GLY A 120 2.84 14.03 16.91
CA GLY A 120 4.00 13.20 16.60
C GLY A 120 3.90 12.39 15.31
N LEU A 121 4.83 11.45 15.18
CA LEU A 121 4.97 10.54 14.05
C LEU A 121 4.71 9.10 14.49
N TYR A 122 4.24 8.27 13.57
CA TYR A 122 4.09 6.84 13.78
C TYR A 122 4.46 6.04 12.53
N CYS A 123 4.94 4.83 12.78
CA CYS A 123 5.32 3.85 11.77
C CYS A 123 4.65 2.51 12.10
N ILE A 124 4.05 1.90 11.09
CA ILE A 124 3.33 0.63 11.17
C ILE A 124 4.08 -0.38 10.31
N ARG A 125 4.39 -1.54 10.88
CA ARG A 125 5.04 -2.67 10.21
C ARG A 125 4.19 -3.93 10.33
N ILE A 126 4.34 -4.84 9.37
CA ILE A 126 3.78 -6.18 9.45
C ILE A 126 4.79 -7.10 10.16
N ALA A 127 4.35 -7.86 11.15
CA ALA A 127 5.22 -8.79 11.88
C ALA A 127 5.67 -9.95 10.98
N ASN A 128 4.75 -10.48 10.18
CA ASN A 128 5.00 -11.53 9.20
C ASN A 128 4.46 -11.11 7.83
N ILE A 129 5.34 -10.88 6.86
CA ILE A 129 4.95 -10.43 5.51
C ILE A 129 3.97 -11.40 4.81
N ASN A 130 3.99 -12.69 5.17
CA ASN A 130 3.10 -13.71 4.61
C ASN A 130 1.67 -13.65 5.17
N ALA A 131 1.41 -12.80 6.18
CA ALA A 131 0.05 -12.47 6.60
C ALA A 131 -0.70 -11.66 5.54
N PHE A 132 0.01 -11.06 4.57
CA PHE A 132 -0.59 -10.49 3.37
C PHE A 132 -0.65 -11.51 2.24
N ASN A 133 -1.71 -11.42 1.43
CA ASN A 133 -1.80 -12.14 0.17
C ASN A 133 -1.05 -11.41 -0.95
N THR A 134 -0.77 -12.11 -2.05
CA THR A 134 -0.29 -11.49 -3.30
C THR A 134 -1.33 -10.48 -3.81
N PRO A 135 -0.91 -9.30 -4.32
CA PRO A 135 0.47 -8.90 -4.60
C PRO A 135 1.23 -8.28 -3.41
N PHE A 136 0.55 -7.95 -2.32
CA PHE A 136 1.10 -7.13 -1.22
C PHE A 136 2.31 -7.76 -0.51
N ASN A 137 2.31 -9.07 -0.27
CA ASN A 137 3.46 -9.75 0.34
C ASN A 137 4.71 -9.70 -0.56
N LYS A 138 4.56 -9.96 -1.87
CA LYS A 138 5.66 -9.92 -2.85
C LYS A 138 6.30 -8.54 -2.90
N VAL A 139 5.48 -7.47 -2.91
CA VAL A 139 5.97 -6.09 -2.89
C VAL A 139 6.85 -5.83 -1.66
N LEU A 140 6.45 -6.28 -0.47
CA LEU A 140 7.27 -6.13 0.74
C LEU A 140 8.57 -6.93 0.65
N THR A 141 8.51 -8.16 0.15
CA THR A 141 9.71 -8.98 -0.10
C THR A 141 10.68 -8.28 -1.04
N GLU A 142 10.20 -7.69 -2.13
CA GLU A 142 11.03 -7.02 -3.13
C GLU A 142 11.61 -5.69 -2.65
N ARG A 143 10.84 -4.94 -1.85
CA ARG A 143 11.34 -3.72 -1.19
C ARG A 143 12.30 -4.02 -0.04
N ASN A 144 12.45 -5.29 0.34
CA ASN A 144 13.33 -5.76 1.41
C ASN A 144 13.06 -5.07 2.76
N HIS A 145 11.78 -4.87 3.10
CA HIS A 145 11.36 -4.35 4.39
C HIS A 145 9.92 -4.77 4.69
N ASN A 146 9.47 -4.57 5.93
CA ASN A 146 8.11 -4.87 6.37
C ASN A 146 7.29 -3.61 6.75
N ILE A 147 7.70 -2.42 6.28
CA ILE A 147 7.01 -1.15 6.55
C ILE A 147 5.71 -1.06 5.75
N VAL A 148 4.60 -0.93 6.47
CA VAL A 148 3.24 -0.89 5.93
C VAL A 148 2.75 0.54 5.75
N TYR A 149 2.94 1.39 6.75
CA TYR A 149 2.43 2.76 6.71
C TYR A 149 3.27 3.68 7.60
N ILE A 150 3.49 4.91 7.16
CA ILE A 150 4.07 6.00 7.95
C ILE A 150 3.06 7.13 7.97
N GLY A 151 2.84 7.73 9.14
CA GLY A 151 1.84 8.77 9.30
C GLY A 151 2.20 9.82 10.34
N ILE A 152 1.54 10.97 10.22
CA ILE A 152 1.60 12.05 11.21
C ILE A 152 0.32 12.16 12.03
N ALA A 153 0.48 12.69 13.24
CA ALA A 153 -0.59 13.17 14.09
C ALA A 153 -0.27 14.62 14.47
N SER A 154 -0.84 15.60 13.78
CA SER A 154 -0.53 17.02 14.01
C SER A 154 -1.03 17.57 15.35
N GLN A 155 -2.03 16.92 15.96
CA GLN A 155 -2.62 17.34 17.23
C GLN A 155 -2.44 16.28 18.32
N SER A 156 -2.72 15.01 18.00
CA SER A 156 -2.80 13.95 19.00
C SER A 156 -2.57 12.58 18.39
N LEU A 157 -1.51 11.91 18.81
CA LEU A 157 -1.22 10.51 18.52
C LEU A 157 -2.34 9.62 19.05
N LYS A 158 -2.84 9.86 20.26
CA LYS A 158 -3.95 9.11 20.83
C LYS A 158 -5.21 9.14 19.95
N LYS A 159 -5.57 10.31 19.41
CA LYS A 159 -6.75 10.47 18.54
C LYS A 159 -6.49 9.98 17.12
N ARG A 160 -5.40 10.44 16.48
CA ARG A 160 -5.12 10.15 15.07
C ARG A 160 -4.55 8.76 14.89
N PHE A 161 -3.41 8.46 15.52
CA PHE A 161 -2.72 7.19 15.35
C PHE A 161 -3.49 6.04 16.01
N LEU A 162 -3.67 6.06 17.33
CA LEU A 162 -4.36 4.98 18.03
C LEU A 162 -5.84 4.92 17.66
N GLY A 163 -6.57 6.02 17.84
CA GLY A 163 -8.01 6.07 17.62
C GLY A 163 -8.41 5.79 16.17
N GLN A 164 -8.04 6.69 15.25
CA GLN A 164 -8.53 6.65 13.88
C GLN A 164 -7.85 5.56 13.05
N GLU A 165 -6.52 5.43 13.13
CA GLU A 165 -5.80 4.49 12.27
C GLU A 165 -5.83 3.04 12.76
N LEU A 166 -5.83 2.78 14.08
CA LEU A 166 -5.76 1.42 14.62
C LEU A 166 -7.06 0.90 15.25
N ARG A 167 -8.00 1.78 15.61
CA ARG A 167 -9.22 1.43 16.38
C ARG A 167 -10.52 1.88 15.72
N ALA A 168 -10.49 2.30 14.45
CA ALA A 168 -11.65 2.78 13.71
C ALA A 168 -12.43 3.95 14.37
N LYS A 169 -11.84 4.66 15.34
CA LYS A 169 -12.50 5.77 16.05
C LYS A 169 -12.45 7.04 15.21
N GLY A 170 -13.30 7.12 14.19
CA GLY A 170 -13.38 8.25 13.26
C GLY A 170 -12.99 7.87 11.84
N HIS A 171 -12.13 8.66 11.20
CA HIS A 171 -11.76 8.48 9.78
C HIS A 171 -10.25 8.27 9.61
N GLY A 172 -9.79 7.02 9.78
CA GLY A 172 -8.40 6.62 9.49
C GLY A 172 -8.16 6.41 8.00
N THR A 173 -7.04 6.95 7.47
CA THR A 173 -6.64 6.70 6.09
C THR A 173 -6.05 5.30 5.94
N PHE A 174 -5.13 4.93 6.82
CA PHE A 174 -4.58 3.59 6.91
C PHE A 174 -5.67 2.57 7.22
N PHE A 175 -6.58 2.83 8.17
CA PHE A 175 -7.64 1.88 8.52
C PHE A 175 -8.50 1.48 7.31
N ARG A 176 -8.86 2.46 6.46
CA ARG A 176 -9.60 2.17 5.23
C ARG A 176 -8.77 1.45 4.16
N SER A 177 -7.47 1.73 4.10
CA SER A 177 -6.54 1.01 3.21
C SER A 177 -6.40 -0.44 3.62
N ILE A 178 -6.12 -0.72 4.90
CA ILE A 178 -5.95 -2.10 5.36
C ILE A 178 -7.26 -2.90 5.25
N GLY A 179 -8.42 -2.32 5.59
CA GLY A 179 -9.70 -3.02 5.42
C GLY A 179 -9.97 -3.41 3.96
N ALA A 180 -9.64 -2.52 3.00
CA ALA A 180 -9.80 -2.82 1.57
C ALA A 180 -8.80 -3.89 1.09
N VAL A 181 -7.56 -3.88 1.58
CA VAL A 181 -6.54 -4.91 1.32
C VAL A 181 -6.98 -6.28 1.84
N LEU A 182 -7.65 -6.31 2.98
CA LEU A 182 -8.20 -7.54 3.57
C LEU A 182 -9.50 -8.01 2.90
N GLY A 183 -9.99 -7.31 1.87
CA GLY A 183 -11.17 -7.69 1.11
C GLY A 183 -12.50 -7.21 1.67
N TYR A 184 -12.51 -6.40 2.74
CA TYR A 184 -13.74 -5.83 3.28
C TYR A 184 -14.22 -4.65 2.43
N THR A 185 -15.54 -4.48 2.36
CA THR A 185 -16.19 -3.36 1.67
C THR A 185 -17.12 -2.59 2.61
N PRO A 186 -17.28 -1.28 2.43
CA PRO A 186 -18.26 -0.51 3.19
C PRO A 186 -19.71 -0.94 2.85
N PRO A 187 -20.70 -0.64 3.71
CA PRO A 187 -22.11 -0.85 3.36
C PRO A 187 -22.48 -0.07 2.08
N LYS A 188 -23.22 -0.71 1.18
CA LYS A 188 -23.64 -0.11 -0.08
C LYS A 188 -24.48 1.14 0.17
N GLY A 189 -24.21 2.23 -0.55
CA GLY A 189 -24.96 3.49 -0.41
C GLY A 189 -24.73 4.23 0.91
N SER A 190 -23.80 3.78 1.78
CA SER A 190 -23.49 4.43 3.07
C SER A 190 -23.09 5.91 2.97
N LEU A 191 -22.68 6.36 1.79
CA LEU A 191 -22.35 7.74 1.50
C LEU A 191 -23.35 8.46 0.60
N ALA A 192 -24.40 7.82 0.08
CA ALA A 192 -25.30 8.41 -0.92
C ALA A 192 -25.76 9.84 -0.57
N ASP A 193 -26.19 10.05 0.68
CA ASP A 193 -26.70 11.34 1.15
C ASP A 193 -25.65 12.22 1.87
N LYS A 194 -24.36 11.87 1.76
CA LYS A 194 -23.28 12.58 2.47
C LYS A 194 -22.62 13.60 1.57
N LYS A 195 -22.39 14.81 2.08
CA LYS A 195 -21.58 15.82 1.38
C LYS A 195 -20.16 15.31 1.06
N ASN A 196 -19.57 14.53 1.96
CA ASN A 196 -18.28 13.88 1.73
C ASN A 196 -18.47 12.46 1.17
N GLN A 197 -18.19 12.30 -0.11
CA GLN A 197 -18.31 11.04 -0.85
C GLN A 197 -17.03 10.18 -0.85
N ASN A 198 -16.07 10.45 0.05
CA ASN A 198 -14.76 9.79 0.10
C ASN A 198 -14.50 9.04 1.41
N ASN A 199 -15.05 9.52 2.53
CA ASN A 199 -14.75 9.04 3.88
C ASN A 199 -15.72 7.93 4.33
N TYR A 200 -15.76 6.83 3.59
CA TYR A 200 -16.56 5.66 3.97
C TYR A 200 -16.06 5.04 5.29
N LYS A 201 -16.94 4.27 5.93
CA LYS A 201 -16.63 3.40 7.06
C LYS A 201 -17.06 1.97 6.74
N PHE A 202 -16.45 1.00 7.40
CA PHE A 202 -16.89 -0.39 7.29
C PHE A 202 -18.07 -0.62 8.25
N SER A 203 -18.75 -1.76 8.11
CA SER A 203 -19.76 -2.13 9.10
C SER A 203 -19.09 -2.37 10.46
N ALA A 204 -19.82 -2.22 11.56
CA ALA A 204 -19.25 -2.47 12.89
C ALA A 204 -18.64 -3.87 12.99
N LYS A 205 -19.29 -4.89 12.41
CA LYS A 205 -18.78 -6.27 12.37
C LYS A 205 -17.42 -6.35 11.64
N ASP A 206 -17.32 -5.73 10.47
CA ASP A 206 -16.07 -5.73 9.70
C ASP A 206 -14.97 -4.92 10.38
N GLU A 207 -15.31 -3.79 11.02
CA GLU A 207 -14.35 -3.02 11.81
C GLU A 207 -13.75 -3.87 12.93
N HIS A 208 -14.55 -4.68 13.63
CA HIS A 208 -14.05 -5.61 14.65
C HIS A 208 -13.08 -6.64 14.05
N HIS A 209 -13.40 -7.23 12.90
CA HIS A 209 -12.49 -8.17 12.24
C HIS A 209 -11.19 -7.51 11.78
N ILE A 210 -11.26 -6.30 11.22
CA ILE A 210 -10.08 -5.54 10.79
C ILE A 210 -9.21 -5.18 12.00
N ILE A 211 -9.80 -4.72 13.10
CA ILE A 211 -9.08 -4.41 14.35
C ILE A 211 -8.42 -5.67 14.92
N SER A 212 -9.12 -6.81 14.93
CA SER A 212 -8.55 -8.10 15.36
C SER A 212 -7.34 -8.48 14.50
N TRP A 213 -7.46 -8.35 13.17
CA TRP A 213 -6.35 -8.61 12.26
C TRP A 213 -5.16 -7.66 12.51
N ILE A 214 -5.41 -6.36 12.71
CA ILE A 214 -4.38 -5.37 13.06
C ILE A 214 -3.63 -5.81 14.32
N ASN A 215 -4.36 -6.16 15.38
CA ASN A 215 -3.79 -6.52 16.68
C ASN A 215 -2.95 -7.80 16.62
N ASN A 216 -3.30 -8.74 15.75
CA ASN A 216 -2.59 -10.02 15.61
C ASN A 216 -1.37 -9.94 14.69
N ASN A 217 -1.36 -9.00 13.73
CA ASN A 217 -0.37 -9.03 12.64
C ASN A 217 0.56 -7.82 12.63
N LEU A 218 0.19 -6.69 13.23
CA LEU A 218 0.95 -5.46 13.12
C LEU A 218 1.77 -5.17 14.38
N ILE A 219 2.96 -4.64 14.15
CA ILE A 219 3.79 -3.99 15.16
C ILE A 219 3.93 -2.53 14.78
N VAL A 220 4.00 -1.67 15.79
CA VAL A 220 3.95 -0.22 15.61
C VAL A 220 4.94 0.48 16.52
N ASN A 221 5.40 1.64 16.08
CA ASN A 221 6.20 2.55 16.87
C ASN A 221 5.73 3.98 16.64
N TRP A 222 5.88 4.84 17.64
CA TRP A 222 5.52 6.25 17.57
C TRP A 222 6.49 7.08 18.38
N VAL A 223 6.65 8.35 18.00
CA VAL A 223 7.46 9.32 18.72
C VAL A 223 6.69 10.64 18.83
N PRO A 224 6.52 11.19 20.04
CA PRO A 224 6.06 12.57 20.20
C PRO A 224 7.04 13.51 19.49
N LEU A 225 6.51 14.41 18.67
CA LEU A 225 7.30 15.35 17.92
C LEU A 225 6.44 16.56 17.52
N ASN A 226 6.99 17.75 17.74
CA ASN A 226 6.40 19.01 17.30
C ASN A 226 7.19 19.58 16.12
N GLY A 227 6.59 20.51 15.38
CA GLY A 227 7.21 21.20 14.24
C GLY A 227 6.62 20.79 12.90
N ASP A 228 7.42 20.89 11.83
CA ASP A 228 6.98 20.60 10.46
C ASP A 228 6.92 19.08 10.18
N LEU A 229 5.88 18.46 10.72
CA LEU A 229 5.63 17.03 10.57
C LEU A 229 5.34 16.62 9.12
N ASN A 230 4.77 17.50 8.30
CA ASN A 230 4.42 17.19 6.91
C ASN A 230 5.68 16.99 6.05
N SER A 231 6.66 17.89 6.17
CA SER A 231 7.92 17.74 5.43
C SER A 231 8.66 16.46 5.84
N ILE A 232 8.72 16.19 7.14
CA ILE A 232 9.36 14.98 7.67
C ILE A 232 8.66 13.70 7.16
N GLU A 233 7.33 13.65 7.21
CA GLU A 233 6.55 12.51 6.70
C GLU A 233 6.77 12.28 5.21
N ASN A 234 6.75 13.36 4.42
CA ASN A 234 6.99 13.27 2.98
C ASN A 234 8.38 12.70 2.65
N GLU A 235 9.42 13.08 3.40
CA GLU A 235 10.75 12.50 3.25
C GLU A 235 10.79 11.03 3.63
N LEU A 236 10.22 10.66 4.78
CA LEU A 236 10.16 9.27 5.23
C LEU A 236 9.40 8.38 4.24
N ILE A 237 8.28 8.86 3.71
CA ILE A 237 7.49 8.12 2.71
C ILE A 237 8.31 7.91 1.43
N LYS A 238 9.02 8.93 0.93
CA LYS A 238 9.88 8.81 -0.26
C LYS A 238 11.05 7.86 -0.04
N GLN A 239 11.64 7.88 1.16
CA GLN A 239 12.80 7.06 1.50
C GLN A 239 12.43 5.59 1.73
N HIS A 240 11.35 5.34 2.48
CA HIS A 240 11.00 4.00 2.96
C HIS A 240 9.90 3.32 2.17
N LEU A 241 9.26 4.03 1.24
CA LEU A 241 8.26 3.50 0.32
C LEU A 241 7.27 2.57 1.04
N PRO A 242 6.52 3.04 2.05
CA PRO A 242 5.61 2.19 2.80
C PRO A 242 4.57 1.55 1.87
N LEU A 243 4.14 0.33 2.20
CA LEU A 243 3.21 -0.43 1.35
C LEU A 243 1.90 0.31 1.04
N LEU A 244 1.34 1.01 2.05
CA LEU A 244 -0.03 1.54 2.02
C LEU A 244 -0.15 3.06 2.01
N ASN A 245 0.97 3.80 1.96
CA ASN A 245 0.94 5.23 1.68
C ASN A 245 0.72 5.44 0.18
N ILE A 246 -0.41 6.07 -0.19
CA ILE A 246 -0.72 6.45 -1.58
C ILE A 246 -0.18 7.85 -1.88
N ALA A 247 -0.55 8.84 -1.06
CA ALA A 247 -0.08 10.22 -1.22
C ALA A 247 1.41 10.31 -0.87
N GLY A 248 2.16 11.06 -1.68
CA GLY A 248 3.60 11.32 -1.46
C GLY A 248 4.53 10.14 -1.75
N ASN A 249 4.01 8.94 -1.98
CA ASN A 249 4.81 7.75 -2.24
C ASN A 249 5.11 7.62 -3.75
N PRO A 250 6.38 7.73 -4.18
CA PRO A 250 6.73 7.64 -5.60
C PRO A 250 6.52 6.24 -6.19
N LEU A 251 6.42 5.20 -5.34
CA LEU A 251 6.06 3.84 -5.74
C LEU A 251 4.75 3.39 -5.06
N ALA A 252 3.76 4.28 -4.98
CA ALA A 252 2.41 3.92 -4.55
C ALA A 252 1.83 2.78 -5.41
N LEU A 253 1.18 1.80 -4.77
CA LEU A 253 0.58 0.67 -5.48
C LEU A 253 -0.73 1.07 -6.15
N SER A 254 -0.86 0.78 -7.44
CA SER A 254 -2.10 0.99 -8.19
C SER A 254 -3.25 0.14 -7.64
N GLU A 255 -2.95 -1.09 -7.25
CA GLU A 255 -3.86 -2.10 -6.72
C GLU A 255 -4.53 -1.57 -5.45
N LEU A 256 -3.78 -0.91 -4.57
CA LEU A 256 -4.34 -0.26 -3.39
C LEU A 256 -5.32 0.86 -3.77
N SER A 257 -4.97 1.68 -4.77
CA SER A 257 -5.84 2.76 -5.25
C SER A 257 -7.12 2.19 -5.88
N GLU A 258 -7.01 1.09 -6.63
CA GLU A 258 -8.16 0.37 -7.21
C GLU A 258 -9.09 -0.18 -6.13
N LEU A 259 -8.55 -0.84 -5.10
CA LEU A 259 -9.33 -1.34 -3.96
C LEU A 259 -10.04 -0.22 -3.20
N ARG A 260 -9.35 0.89 -2.94
CA ARG A 260 -9.93 2.08 -2.29
C ARG A 260 -11.02 2.73 -3.16
N ASN A 261 -10.83 2.78 -4.47
CA ASN A 261 -11.81 3.29 -5.42
C ASN A 261 -13.04 2.37 -5.51
N TYR A 262 -12.84 1.05 -5.48
CA TYR A 262 -13.93 0.08 -5.42
C TYR A 262 -14.79 0.28 -4.16
N CYS A 263 -14.18 0.38 -2.99
CA CYS A 263 -14.90 0.69 -1.75
C CYS A 263 -15.69 2.00 -1.84
N LYS A 264 -15.09 3.06 -2.40
CA LYS A 264 -15.81 4.34 -2.60
C LYS A 264 -17.02 4.17 -3.53
N ARG A 265 -16.92 3.41 -4.62
CA ARG A 265 -18.06 3.14 -5.51
C ARG A 265 -19.19 2.43 -4.78
N ILE A 266 -18.90 1.37 -4.03
CA ILE A 266 -19.90 0.66 -3.22
C ILE A 266 -20.56 1.61 -2.21
N ALA A 267 -19.75 2.40 -1.50
CA ALA A 267 -20.25 3.34 -0.51
C ALA A 267 -21.17 4.42 -1.10
N ARG A 268 -20.90 4.89 -2.32
CA ARG A 268 -21.71 5.91 -3.00
C ARG A 268 -23.09 5.41 -3.43
N GLY A 269 -23.23 4.11 -3.65
CA GLY A 269 -24.46 3.48 -4.13
C GLY A 269 -24.40 3.14 -5.60
#